data_AF-A0A538GPJ2-F1
#
_entry.id   AF-A0A538GPJ2-F1
#
_cell.length_a   1.000
_cell.length_b   1.000
_cell.length_c   1.000
_cell.angle_alpha   90.00
_cell.angle_beta   90.00
_cell.angle_gamma   90.00
#
_symmetry.space_group_name_H-M   'P 1'
#
loop_
_entity.id
_entity.type
_entity.pdbx_description
1 polymer ?
#
loop_
_entity_poly.entity_id
_entity_poly.type
_entity_poly.pdbx_seq_one_letter_code
_entity_poly.pdbx_strand_id
1 'polypeptide(L)'
;MPHFICPNCKERSIDIDRKEGMFDEAVSCHHCGFGFLFELMDDYYPAPTTGRGVFELSGWSEQEVLGADVVSAFGLAGFEEEKNPVKLSLEWGVRRLNEQLQLRTRSGSLKAVIGDFFPALDDDGGLLVALTPAHG
;
A
#
# COMPACT_ATOMS: atom_id res chain seq x y z
N MET A 1 -16.86 2.62 -8.18
CA MET A 1 -17.93 1.71 -7.71
C MET A 1 -17.62 1.49 -6.25
N PRO A 2 -18.49 1.87 -5.30
CA PRO A 2 -18.12 1.89 -3.89
C PRO A 2 -17.86 0.47 -3.39
N HIS A 3 -16.68 0.27 -2.83
CA HIS A 3 -16.31 -0.98 -2.17
C HIS A 3 -16.42 -0.76 -0.66
N PHE A 4 -16.97 -1.72 0.05
CA PHE A 4 -17.11 -1.65 1.50
C PHE A 4 -16.36 -2.81 2.15
N ILE A 5 -15.72 -2.55 3.29
CA ILE A 5 -15.05 -3.58 4.09
C ILE A 5 -15.60 -3.62 5.51
N CYS A 6 -15.92 -4.83 5.97
CA CYS A 6 -16.29 -5.05 7.36
C CYS A 6 -15.04 -5.09 8.25
N PRO A 7 -14.92 -4.24 9.30
CA PRO A 7 -13.75 -4.25 10.17
C PRO A 7 -13.67 -5.48 11.08
N ASN A 8 -14.79 -6.18 11.29
CA ASN A 8 -14.87 -7.32 12.18
C ASN A 8 -14.50 -8.65 11.49
N CYS A 9 -14.96 -8.85 10.25
CA CYS A 9 -14.77 -10.11 9.52
C CYS A 9 -14.11 -9.97 8.15
N LYS A 10 -13.75 -8.74 7.75
CA LYS A 10 -13.05 -8.41 6.51
C LYS A 10 -13.77 -8.76 5.20
N GLU A 11 -15.02 -9.21 5.30
CA GLU A 11 -15.92 -9.40 4.15
C GLU A 11 -16.00 -8.12 3.31
N ARG A 12 -15.88 -8.29 1.99
CA ARG A 12 -15.95 -7.20 1.00
C ARG A 12 -17.30 -7.23 0.30
N SER A 13 -18.04 -6.13 0.39
CA SER A 13 -19.27 -5.95 -0.37
C SER A 13 -19.13 -4.82 -1.39
N ILE A 14 -19.89 -4.94 -2.47
CA ILE A 14 -20.06 -3.89 -3.48
C ILE A 14 -21.45 -3.34 -3.25
N ASP A 15 -21.55 -2.12 -2.74
CA ASP A 15 -22.82 -1.43 -2.60
C ASP A 15 -22.79 -0.20 -3.51
N ILE A 16 -23.55 -0.30 -4.60
CA ILE A 16 -23.59 0.66 -5.70
C ILE A 16 -24.56 1.81 -5.46
N ASP A 17 -25.49 1.69 -4.51
CA ASP A 17 -26.52 2.69 -4.25
C ASP A 17 -26.52 3.21 -2.80
N ARG A 18 -25.62 2.70 -1.96
CA ARG A 18 -25.53 2.99 -0.51
C ARG A 18 -26.85 2.71 0.22
N LYS A 19 -27.69 1.84 -0.35
CA LYS A 19 -29.07 1.57 0.06
C LYS A 19 -29.41 0.09 -0.13
N GLU A 20 -28.64 -0.81 0.45
CA GLU A 20 -29.09 -2.19 0.65
C GLU A 20 -30.21 -2.27 1.72
N GLY A 21 -31.39 -1.75 1.34
CA GLY A 21 -32.56 -1.57 2.20
C GLY A 21 -33.11 -0.16 2.00
N MET A 22 -34.40 -0.03 1.70
CA MET A 22 -35.08 1.25 1.37
C MET A 22 -35.12 2.31 2.50
N PHE A 23 -34.23 2.27 3.49
CA PHE A 23 -34.24 3.13 4.67
C PHE A 23 -32.86 3.77 4.92
N ASP A 24 -32.83 4.96 5.52
CA ASP A 24 -31.61 5.70 5.92
C ASP A 24 -30.86 5.03 7.10
N GLU A 25 -30.64 3.71 7.02
CA GLU A 25 -29.93 2.93 8.02
C GLU A 25 -28.48 2.70 7.59
N ALA A 26 -27.55 2.68 8.55
CA ALA A 26 -26.14 2.48 8.26
C ALA A 26 -25.91 1.06 7.71
N VAL A 27 -25.18 0.94 6.60
CA VAL A 27 -24.88 -0.34 5.93
C VAL A 27 -24.17 -1.27 6.92
N SER A 28 -24.76 -2.43 7.21
CA SER A 28 -24.21 -3.44 8.11
C SER A 28 -23.64 -4.63 7.32
N CYS A 29 -22.69 -5.36 7.92
CA CYS A 29 -22.11 -6.52 7.26
C CYS A 29 -23.12 -7.67 7.20
N HIS A 30 -23.53 -8.08 6.00
CA HIS A 30 -24.44 -9.20 5.79
C HIS A 30 -23.85 -10.57 6.19
N HIS A 31 -22.52 -10.68 6.28
CA HIS A 31 -21.82 -11.92 6.63
C HIS A 31 -21.74 -12.15 8.15
N CYS A 32 -21.41 -11.11 8.94
CA CYS A 32 -21.24 -11.25 10.40
C CYS A 32 -22.18 -10.37 11.25
N GLY A 33 -23.07 -9.60 10.64
CA GLY A 33 -24.04 -8.74 11.32
C GLY A 33 -23.44 -7.49 11.98
N PHE A 34 -22.19 -7.13 11.65
CA PHE A 34 -21.51 -5.98 12.25
C PHE A 34 -22.13 -4.66 11.78
N GLY A 35 -22.42 -3.76 12.73
CA GLY A 35 -23.39 -2.66 12.55
C GLY A 35 -22.98 -1.46 11.69
N PHE A 36 -21.78 -1.45 11.11
CA PHE A 36 -21.37 -0.44 10.13
C PHE A 36 -20.23 -0.95 9.23
N LEU A 37 -20.21 -0.52 7.98
CA LEU A 37 -19.13 -0.78 7.02
C LEU A 37 -18.30 0.48 6.77
N PHE A 38 -17.02 0.30 6.42
CA PHE A 38 -16.19 1.40 5.94
C PHE A 38 -16.27 1.47 4.42
N GLU A 39 -16.67 2.62 3.87
CA GLU A 39 -16.55 2.90 2.45
C GLU A 39 -15.07 3.06 2.10
N LEU A 40 -14.55 2.21 1.23
CA LEU A 40 -13.28 2.43 0.54
C LEU A 40 -13.50 3.56 -0.45
N MET A 41 -13.19 4.78 -0.01
CA MET A 41 -13.19 5.95 -0.90
C MET A 41 -12.21 5.70 -2.05
N ASP A 42 -12.52 6.23 -3.23
CA ASP A 42 -11.83 6.06 -4.54
C ASP A 42 -10.31 6.40 -4.53
N ASP A 43 -9.70 6.69 -3.38
CA ASP A 43 -8.28 6.96 -3.17
C ASP A 43 -7.42 5.69 -3.20
N TYR A 44 -8.05 4.50 -3.25
CA TYR A 44 -7.37 3.22 -3.47
C TYR A 44 -7.14 2.95 -4.95
N TYR A 45 -6.47 3.87 -5.63
CA TYR A 45 -5.72 3.59 -6.85
C TYR A 45 -4.50 4.50 -6.82
N PRO A 46 -3.29 3.94 -6.91
CA PRO A 46 -2.11 4.80 -7.01
C PRO A 46 -2.31 5.67 -8.28
N ALA A 47 -1.91 6.96 -8.23
CA ALA A 47 -2.13 7.90 -9.34
C ALA A 47 -1.81 7.22 -10.69
N PRO A 48 -2.45 7.54 -11.83
CA PRO A 48 -2.25 6.80 -13.08
C PRO A 48 -0.79 6.71 -13.59
N THR A 49 0.14 7.43 -12.97
CA THR A 49 1.60 7.36 -13.17
C THR A 49 2.33 6.35 -12.27
N THR A 50 1.64 5.76 -11.32
CA THR A 50 2.19 5.00 -10.20
C THR A 50 1.87 3.54 -10.45
N GLY A 51 2.88 2.78 -10.88
CA GLY A 51 2.70 1.41 -11.40
C GLY A 51 3.36 1.16 -12.75
N ARG A 52 4.32 2.00 -13.17
CA ARG A 52 5.32 1.67 -14.19
C ARG A 52 6.66 2.28 -13.77
N GLY A 53 7.66 1.44 -13.61
CA GLY A 53 9.04 1.88 -13.73
C GLY A 53 10.04 1.44 -12.66
N VAL A 54 9.98 0.17 -12.24
CA VAL A 54 11.05 -0.43 -11.41
C VAL A 54 12.41 -0.24 -12.09
N PHE A 55 12.46 -0.42 -13.41
CA PHE A 55 13.69 -0.36 -14.19
C PHE A 55 14.26 1.06 -14.28
N GLU A 56 13.43 2.07 -14.49
CA GLU A 56 13.83 3.45 -14.75
C GLU A 56 14.54 4.06 -13.52
N LEU A 57 14.05 3.75 -12.31
CA LEU A 57 14.65 4.22 -11.07
C LEU A 57 15.83 3.34 -10.63
N SER A 58 15.63 2.02 -10.64
CA SER A 58 16.52 1.06 -9.96
C SER A 58 17.43 0.27 -10.92
N GLY A 59 17.09 0.16 -12.20
CA GLY A 59 17.77 -0.69 -13.17
C GLY A 59 17.45 -2.19 -13.07
N TRP A 60 16.60 -2.61 -12.13
CA TRP A 60 16.11 -3.98 -12.04
C TRP A 60 14.91 -4.19 -12.97
N SER A 61 14.85 -5.34 -13.64
CA SER A 61 13.60 -5.75 -14.28
C SER A 61 12.62 -6.26 -13.24
N GLU A 62 11.32 -6.13 -13.53
CA GLU A 62 10.26 -6.62 -12.65
C GLU A 62 10.43 -8.11 -12.32
N GLN A 63 10.79 -8.93 -13.33
CA GLN A 63 10.97 -10.37 -13.18
C GLN A 63 12.08 -10.74 -12.18
N GLU A 64 13.10 -9.90 -12.02
CA GLU A 64 14.22 -10.18 -11.13
C GLU A 64 13.93 -9.86 -9.67
N VAL A 65 12.96 -8.99 -9.41
CA VAL A 65 12.60 -8.56 -8.06
C VAL A 65 11.23 -9.09 -7.63
N LEU A 66 10.52 -9.77 -8.53
CA LEU A 66 9.23 -10.37 -8.22
C LEU A 66 9.37 -11.42 -7.11
N GLY A 67 8.59 -11.27 -6.05
CA GLY A 67 8.62 -12.15 -4.87
C GLY A 67 9.82 -11.93 -3.95
N ALA A 68 10.71 -10.98 -4.26
CA ALA A 68 11.80 -10.60 -3.36
C ALA A 68 11.30 -9.62 -2.29
N ASP A 69 11.97 -9.64 -1.13
CA ASP A 69 11.76 -8.62 -0.10
C ASP A 69 12.23 -7.25 -0.61
N VAL A 70 11.40 -6.23 -0.41
CA VAL A 70 11.61 -4.88 -0.97
C VAL A 70 12.89 -4.23 -0.43
N VAL A 71 13.19 -4.41 0.86
CA VAL A 71 14.37 -3.80 1.49
C VAL A 71 15.65 -4.41 0.92
N SER A 72 15.71 -5.73 0.85
CA SER A 72 16.88 -6.46 0.32
C SER A 72 17.06 -6.29 -1.19
N ALA A 73 15.97 -6.36 -1.97
CA ALA A 73 15.99 -6.23 -3.43
C ALA A 73 16.55 -4.87 -3.87
N PHE A 74 16.04 -3.79 -3.29
CA PHE A 74 16.48 -2.43 -3.63
C PHE A 74 17.58 -1.90 -2.72
N GLY A 75 18.05 -2.69 -1.74
CA GLY A 75 19.03 -2.25 -0.75
C GLY A 75 18.60 -0.95 -0.07
N LEU A 76 17.33 -0.88 0.34
CA LEU A 76 16.80 0.33 0.98
C LEU A 76 17.55 0.61 2.28
N ALA A 77 18.01 1.84 2.43
CA ALA A 77 18.77 2.31 3.58
C ALA A 77 18.40 3.76 3.92
N GLY A 78 19.09 4.37 4.88
CA GLY A 78 18.80 5.73 5.37
C GLY A 78 17.84 5.79 6.56
N PHE A 79 17.52 4.64 7.14
CA PHE A 79 16.72 4.49 8.35
C PHE A 79 17.46 3.62 9.38
N GLU A 80 17.15 3.82 10.66
CA GLU A 80 17.55 2.91 11.74
C GLU A 80 16.73 1.62 11.64
N GLU A 81 17.30 0.46 12.02
CA GLU A 81 16.64 -0.85 11.88
C GLU A 81 15.29 -0.90 12.62
N GLU A 82 15.23 -0.31 13.82
CA GLU A 82 14.01 -0.20 14.62
C GLU A 82 12.95 0.71 13.98
N LYS A 83 13.36 1.55 13.02
CA LYS A 83 12.52 2.50 12.28
C LYS A 83 12.32 2.07 10.83
N ASN A 84 12.53 0.80 10.50
CA ASN A 84 12.30 0.28 9.16
C ASN A 84 10.86 0.57 8.70
N PRO A 85 10.67 1.41 7.66
CA PRO A 85 9.34 1.86 7.28
C PRO A 85 8.47 0.75 6.70
N VAL A 86 9.06 -0.28 6.07
CA VAL A 86 8.36 -1.46 5.57
C VAL A 86 7.77 -2.24 6.75
N LYS A 87 8.62 -2.58 7.73
CA LYS A 87 8.22 -3.34 8.90
C LYS A 87 7.15 -2.60 9.71
N LEU A 88 7.37 -1.32 9.99
CA LEU A 88 6.42 -0.51 10.75
C LEU A 88 5.07 -0.38 10.03
N SER A 89 5.07 -0.24 8.71
CA SER A 89 3.81 -0.14 7.96
C SER A 89 3.01 -1.43 8.04
N LEU A 90 3.68 -2.58 7.90
CA LEU A 90 3.06 -3.91 7.95
C LEU A 90 2.59 -4.28 9.37
N GLU A 91 3.40 -4.03 10.39
CA GLU A 91 3.11 -4.41 11.78
C GLU A 91 1.93 -3.63 12.35
N TRP A 92 1.89 -2.32 12.08
CA TRP A 92 0.89 -1.43 12.67
C TRP A 92 -0.29 -1.15 11.72
N GLY A 93 -0.22 -1.61 10.47
CA GLY A 93 -1.24 -1.34 9.46
C GLY A 93 -1.38 0.16 9.12
N VAL A 94 -0.31 0.94 9.29
CA VAL A 94 -0.31 2.39 9.06
C VAL A 94 0.50 2.76 7.84
N ARG A 95 0.03 3.76 7.08
CA ARG A 95 0.81 4.35 6.00
C ARG A 95 1.98 5.16 6.55
N ARG A 96 3.09 5.17 5.80
CA ARG A 96 4.24 6.04 6.07
C ARG A 96 4.59 6.81 4.82
N LEU A 97 4.60 8.13 4.92
CA LEU A 97 4.73 9.03 3.77
C LEU A 97 5.98 9.88 3.90
N ASN A 98 6.55 10.25 2.75
CA ASN A 98 7.71 11.13 2.62
C ASN A 98 8.98 10.64 3.35
N GLU A 99 9.13 9.32 3.51
CA GLU A 99 10.29 8.74 4.18
C GLU A 99 11.55 8.99 3.33
N GLN A 100 12.58 9.58 3.93
CA GLN A 100 13.83 9.89 3.24
C GLN A 100 14.76 8.68 3.29
N LEU A 101 15.09 8.13 2.13
CA LEU A 101 15.77 6.85 2.02
C LEU A 101 16.90 6.89 0.97
N GLN A 102 17.69 5.84 0.96
CA GLN A 102 18.61 5.52 -0.12
C GLN A 102 18.19 4.21 -0.78
N LEU A 103 18.25 4.17 -2.10
CA LEU A 103 18.05 2.97 -2.92
C LEU A 103 19.36 2.60 -3.61
N ARG A 104 19.70 1.31 -3.60
CA ARG A 104 20.79 0.74 -4.39
C ARG A 104 20.25 0.30 -5.77
N THR A 105 20.78 0.92 -6.81
CA THR A 105 20.50 0.50 -8.18
C THR A 105 21.20 -0.82 -8.51
N ARG A 106 20.78 -1.47 -9.60
CA ARG A 106 21.43 -2.67 -10.14
C ARG A 106 22.92 -2.45 -10.46
N SER A 107 23.29 -1.25 -10.89
CA SER A 107 24.70 -0.88 -11.13
C SER A 107 25.52 -0.68 -9.85
N GLY A 108 24.90 -0.82 -8.67
CA GLY A 108 25.53 -0.64 -7.37
C GLY A 108 25.55 0.80 -6.86
N SER A 109 24.98 1.76 -7.60
CA SER A 109 24.94 3.16 -7.20
C SER A 109 23.87 3.40 -6.14
N LEU A 110 24.17 4.24 -5.14
CA LEU A 110 23.17 4.68 -4.16
C LEU A 110 22.51 5.98 -4.63
N LYS A 111 21.18 6.02 -4.58
CA LYS A 111 20.36 7.19 -4.94
C LYS A 111 19.49 7.59 -3.75
N ALA A 112 19.44 8.88 -3.45
CA ALA A 112 18.47 9.42 -2.52
C ALA A 112 17.06 9.33 -3.12
N VAL A 113 16.11 8.81 -2.35
CA VAL A 113 14.71 8.63 -2.77
C VAL A 113 13.78 9.01 -1.63
N ILE A 114 12.56 9.40 -1.99
CA ILE A 114 11.43 9.56 -1.11
C ILE A 114 10.56 8.31 -1.27
N GLY A 115 10.25 7.64 -0.16
CA GLY A 115 9.42 6.45 -0.12
C GLY A 115 8.08 6.71 0.57
N ASP A 116 7.00 6.30 -0.11
CA ASP A 116 5.67 6.19 0.47
C ASP A 116 5.25 4.71 0.56
N PHE A 117 4.84 4.28 1.75
CA PHE A 117 4.53 2.91 2.11
C PHE A 117 3.06 2.77 2.49
N PHE A 118 2.38 1.87 1.81
CA PHE A 118 0.93 1.67 1.93
C PHE A 118 0.63 0.20 2.20
N PRO A 119 0.37 -0.19 3.46
CA PRO A 119 0.04 -1.57 3.78
C PRO A 119 -1.33 -1.91 3.19
N ALA A 120 -1.45 -3.10 2.62
CA ALA A 120 -2.75 -3.66 2.26
C ALA A 120 -3.52 -3.95 3.55
N LEU A 121 -4.80 -3.58 3.58
CA LEU A 121 -5.68 -3.77 4.74
C LEU A 121 -6.48 -5.08 4.67
N ASP A 122 -6.11 -5.97 3.76
CA ASP A 122 -6.78 -7.24 3.50
C ASP A 122 -6.05 -8.45 4.05
N ASP A 123 -6.68 -9.62 3.92
CA ASP A 123 -6.16 -10.89 4.46
C ASP A 123 -4.95 -11.42 3.70
N ASP A 124 -4.80 -11.04 2.44
CA ASP A 124 -3.66 -11.44 1.62
C ASP A 124 -2.36 -10.83 2.15
N GLY A 125 -2.47 -9.68 2.84
CA GLY A 125 -1.33 -8.93 3.32
C GLY A 125 -0.51 -8.38 2.15
N GLY A 126 0.16 -7.25 2.36
CA GLY A 126 0.89 -6.65 1.26
C GLY A 126 1.32 -5.25 1.55
N LEU A 127 2.18 -4.74 0.67
CA LEU A 127 2.71 -3.41 0.78
C LEU A 127 2.90 -2.87 -0.61
N LEU A 128 2.20 -1.78 -0.91
CA LEU A 128 2.53 -0.95 -2.05
C LEU A 128 3.60 0.05 -1.61
N VAL A 129 4.67 0.16 -2.39
CA VAL A 129 5.75 1.12 -2.16
C VAL A 129 5.87 2.00 -3.39
N ALA A 130 5.74 3.31 -3.20
CA ALA A 130 6.05 4.30 -4.22
C ALA A 130 7.42 4.91 -3.89
N LEU A 131 8.37 4.80 -4.83
CA LEU A 131 9.69 5.38 -4.70
C LEU A 131 9.86 6.48 -5.73
N THR A 132 10.19 7.68 -5.28
CA THR A 132 10.45 8.84 -6.12
C THR A 132 11.88 9.32 -5.88
N PRO A 133 12.65 9.73 -6.90
CA PRO A 133 13.92 10.42 -6.65
C PRO A 133 13.73 11.58 -5.65
N ALA A 134 14.51 11.62 -4.58
CA ALA A 134 14.60 12.81 -3.76
C ALA A 134 15.27 13.86 -4.65
N HIS A 135 14.52 14.91 -5.01
CA HIS A 135 14.91 15.91 -6.00
C HIS A 135 16.43 16.22 -6.03
N GLY A 136 17.01 16.19 -7.23
CA GLY A 136 18.18 17.00 -7.56
C GLY A 136 17.76 18.40 -7.97
#